data_AF-A0A6C0L564-F1
#
_entry.id   AF-A0A6C0L564-F1
#
_cell.length_a   1.000
_cell.length_b   1.000
_cell.length_c   1.000
_cell.angle_alpha   90.00
_cell.angle_beta   90.00
_cell.angle_gamma   90.00
#
_symmetry.space_group_name_H-M   'P 1'
#
loop_
_entity.id
_entity.type
_entity.pdbx_description
1 polymer ?
#
loop_
_entity_poly.entity_id
_entity_poly.type
_entity_poly.pdbx_seq_one_letter_code
_entity_poly.pdbx_strand_id
1 'polypeptide(L)'
;MDNDETYIYLLANPYHIKKKTSVKNDTIEEEIISLLQIRYDTCEIPEKYKSTILSKIETICQEYSSKHIIETIVNNIVTYAIERSYE
;
A
#
# COMPACT_ATOMS: atom_id res chain seq x y z
N MET A 1 39.97 18.51 34.01
CA MET A 1 38.58 18.29 34.44
C MET A 1 37.85 17.83 33.20
N ASP A 2 37.81 16.51 33.04
CA ASP A 2 37.07 15.83 32.00
C ASP A 2 35.58 15.86 32.35
N ASN A 3 34.75 16.24 31.40
CA ASN A 3 33.57 15.47 30.98
C ASN A 3 32.75 16.32 30.00
N ASP A 4 33.06 16.16 28.72
CA ASP A 4 32.16 16.45 27.61
C ASP A 4 30.91 15.58 27.78
N GLU A 5 29.85 16.15 28.36
CA GLU A 5 28.53 15.52 28.38
C GLU A 5 28.00 15.42 26.95
N THR A 6 28.34 14.30 26.31
CA THR A 6 27.79 13.89 25.02
C THR A 6 26.32 13.56 25.23
N TYR A 7 25.44 14.49 24.88
CA TYR A 7 24.00 14.24 24.83
C TYR A 7 23.71 13.23 23.72
N ILE A 8 23.57 11.96 24.09
CA ILE A 8 23.13 10.90 23.19
C ILE A 8 21.62 11.08 22.99
N TYR A 9 21.24 11.70 21.88
CA TYR A 9 19.86 11.63 21.40
C TYR A 9 19.61 10.20 20.93
N LEU A 10 18.90 9.41 21.74
CA LEU A 10 18.39 8.11 21.31
C LEU A 10 17.54 8.35 20.07
N LEU A 11 18.01 7.81 18.92
CA LEU A 11 17.26 7.79 17.68
C LEU A 11 15.87 7.22 17.98
N ALA A 12 14.86 8.06 17.82
CA ALA A 12 13.48 7.65 18.00
C ALA A 12 13.23 6.40 17.15
N ASN A 13 12.70 5.36 17.79
CA ASN A 13 12.31 4.12 17.12
C ASN A 13 11.50 4.47 15.85
N PRO A 14 11.89 4.04 14.63
CA PRO A 14 11.14 4.35 13.41
C PRO A 14 9.69 3.87 13.46
N TYR A 15 9.36 2.90 14.33
CA TYR A 15 7.99 2.44 14.59
C TYR A 15 7.17 3.37 15.52
N HIS A 16 7.80 4.37 16.16
CA HIS A 16 7.12 5.43 16.93
C HIS A 16 6.68 6.62 16.08
N ILE A 17 7.01 6.65 14.79
CA ILE A 17 6.29 7.49 13.83
C ILE A 17 4.94 6.82 13.61
N LYS A 18 4.06 6.92 14.62
CA LYS A 18 2.65 6.62 14.49
C LYS A 18 2.16 7.42 13.29
N LYS A 19 1.80 6.68 12.24
CA LYS A 19 1.11 7.08 11.03
C LYS A 19 0.08 8.20 11.35
N LYS A 20 0.53 9.45 11.36
CA LYS A 20 -0.33 10.64 11.35
C LYS A 20 -0.40 11.13 9.92
N THR A 21 -0.96 10.28 9.08
CA THR A 21 -1.50 10.67 7.79
C THR A 21 -2.95 10.23 7.79
N SER A 22 -3.75 10.88 8.65
CA SER A 22 -5.12 11.21 8.28
C SER A 22 -5.01 12.32 7.24
N VAL A 23 -4.49 11.99 6.06
CA VAL A 23 -4.92 12.68 4.85
C VAL A 23 -6.38 12.26 4.76
N LYS A 24 -7.31 13.21 4.71
CA LYS A 24 -8.74 12.93 4.60
C LYS A 24 -8.94 11.97 3.42
N ASN A 25 -9.13 10.68 3.71
CA ASN A 25 -9.38 9.62 2.72
C ASN A 25 -10.73 9.83 2.03
N ASP A 26 -11.58 10.68 2.61
CA ASP A 26 -12.89 11.06 2.11
C ASP A 26 -12.85 11.43 0.61
N THR A 27 -11.81 12.11 0.12
CA THR A 27 -11.72 12.48 -1.30
C THR A 27 -11.50 11.30 -2.23
N ILE A 28 -10.67 10.31 -1.84
CA ILE A 28 -10.38 9.15 -2.71
C ILE A 28 -11.57 8.20 -2.73
N GLU A 29 -12.22 8.00 -1.58
CA GLU A 29 -13.42 7.17 -1.48
C GLU A 29 -14.57 7.74 -2.31
N GLU A 30 -14.81 9.06 -2.23
CA GLU A 30 -15.80 9.76 -3.04
C GLU A 30 -15.47 9.68 -4.53
N GLU A 31 -14.21 9.85 -4.93
CA GLU A 31 -13.77 9.70 -6.31
C GLU A 31 -14.04 8.28 -6.84
N ILE A 32 -13.70 7.24 -6.08
CA ILE A 32 -13.95 5.84 -6.49
C ILE A 32 -15.45 5.60 -6.68
N ILE A 33 -16.29 6.06 -5.74
CA ILE A 33 -17.74 5.91 -5.86
C ILE A 33 -18.28 6.68 -7.07
N SER A 34 -17.80 7.90 -7.33
CA SER A 34 -18.20 8.68 -8.50
C SER A 34 -17.85 7.99 -9.82
N LEU A 35 -16.64 7.39 -9.92
CA LEU A 35 -16.21 6.63 -11.08
C LEU A 35 -17.07 5.37 -11.29
N LEU A 36 -17.45 4.70 -10.20
CA LEU A 36 -18.35 3.55 -10.26
C LEU A 36 -19.75 3.96 -10.73
N GLN A 37 -20.28 5.10 -10.28
CA GLN A 37 -21.58 5.64 -10.71
C GLN A 37 -21.57 6.07 -12.18
N ILE A 38 -20.46 6.64 -12.67
CA ILE A 38 -20.30 6.96 -14.10
C ILE A 38 -20.28 5.67 -14.94
N ARG A 39 -19.64 4.62 -14.45
CA ARG A 39 -19.49 3.35 -15.19
C ARG A 39 -20.73 2.46 -15.15
N TYR A 40 -21.51 2.55 -14.07
CA TYR A 40 -22.72 1.77 -13.81
C TYR A 40 -23.88 2.71 -13.49
N ASP A 41 -24.20 3.58 -14.43
CA ASP A 41 -25.24 4.61 -14.34
C ASP A 41 -26.65 4.07 -14.01
N THR A 42 -26.93 2.82 -14.37
CA THR A 42 -28.20 2.15 -14.05
C THR A 42 -28.26 1.54 -12.65
N CYS A 43 -27.17 1.58 -11.87
CA CYS A 43 -27.09 0.92 -10.57
C CYS A 43 -26.86 1.95 -9.45
N GLU A 44 -27.93 2.31 -8.74
CA GLU A 44 -27.78 3.10 -7.52
C GLU A 44 -27.11 2.27 -6.44
N ILE A 45 -25.88 2.65 -6.06
CA ILE A 45 -25.14 2.00 -4.98
C ILE A 45 -25.73 2.46 -3.63
N PRO A 46 -26.41 1.57 -2.88
CA PRO A 46 -26.95 1.93 -1.58
C PRO A 46 -25.83 2.24 -0.59
N GLU A 47 -26.02 3.27 0.25
CA GLU A 47 -25.02 3.74 1.22
C GLU A 47 -24.45 2.59 2.07
N LYS A 48 -25.32 1.68 2.49
CA LYS A 48 -24.98 0.51 3.31
C LYS A 48 -23.95 -0.43 2.67
N TYR A 49 -23.77 -0.41 1.34
CA TYR A 49 -22.84 -1.27 0.63
C TYR A 49 -21.56 -0.56 0.18
N LYS A 50 -21.49 0.77 0.26
CA LYS A 50 -20.31 1.53 -0.19
C LYS A 50 -19.04 1.06 0.51
N SER A 51 -19.09 0.93 1.85
CA SER A 51 -17.94 0.44 2.64
C SER A 51 -17.51 -0.97 2.23
N THR A 52 -18.46 -1.89 1.98
CA THR A 52 -18.14 -3.25 1.51
C THR A 52 -17.50 -3.25 0.12
N ILE A 53 -17.98 -2.40 -0.79
CA ILE A 53 -17.44 -2.27 -2.14
C ILE A 53 -16.00 -1.74 -2.08
N LEU A 54 -15.77 -0.66 -1.33
CA LEU A 54 -14.44 -0.07 -1.15
C LEU A 54 -13.46 -1.09 -0.54
N SER A 55 -13.87 -1.82 0.50
CA SER A 55 -13.06 -2.86 1.12
C SER A 55 -12.70 -4.00 0.16
N LYS A 56 -13.65 -4.42 -0.70
CA LYS A 56 -13.36 -5.43 -1.73
C LYS A 56 -12.40 -4.93 -2.79
N ILE A 57 -12.56 -3.68 -3.25
CA ILE A 57 -11.65 -3.05 -4.20
C ILE A 57 -10.24 -2.97 -3.62
N GLU A 58 -10.11 -2.55 -2.37
CA GLU A 58 -8.84 -2.50 -1.66
C GLU A 58 -8.18 -3.89 -1.60
N THR A 59 -8.95 -4.91 -1.22
CA THR A 59 -8.46 -6.30 -1.14
C THR A 59 -7.93 -6.78 -2.49
N ILE A 60 -8.68 -6.54 -3.57
CA ILE A 60 -8.25 -6.89 -4.94
C ILE A 60 -6.94 -6.19 -5.28
N CYS A 61 -6.84 -4.88 -5.04
CA CYS A 61 -5.62 -4.13 -5.31
C CYS A 61 -4.40 -4.67 -4.54
N GLN A 62 -4.58 -5.06 -3.28
CA GLN A 62 -3.53 -5.66 -2.46
C GLN A 62 -3.11 -7.03 -2.98
N GLU A 63 -4.06 -7.90 -3.36
CA GLU A 63 -3.78 -9.22 -3.92
C GLU A 63 -3.04 -9.14 -5.25
N TYR A 64 -3.47 -8.26 -6.16
CA TYR A 64 -2.80 -8.05 -7.44
C TYR A 64 -1.40 -7.47 -7.27
N SER A 65 -1.22 -6.52 -6.35
CA SER A 65 0.11 -5.98 -6.03
C SER A 65 1.03 -7.07 -5.47
N SER A 66 0.53 -7.89 -4.55
CA SER A 66 1.28 -9.01 -3.97
C SER A 66 1.67 -10.03 -5.03
N LYS A 67 0.73 -10.38 -5.91
CA LYS A 67 0.98 -11.27 -7.04
C LYS A 67 2.08 -10.72 -7.97
N HIS A 68 2.00 -9.43 -8.31
CA HIS A 68 2.99 -8.79 -9.17
C HIS A 68 4.39 -8.76 -8.52
N ILE A 69 4.47 -8.50 -7.21
CA ILE A 69 5.72 -8.56 -6.45
C ILE A 69 6.30 -9.98 -6.49
N ILE A 70 5.48 -11.00 -6.24
CA ILE A 70 5.92 -12.40 -6.28
C ILE A 70 6.44 -12.78 -7.68
N GLU A 71 5.70 -12.44 -8.73
CA GLU A 71 6.13 -12.69 -10.12
C GLU A 71 7.49 -12.02 -10.42
N THR A 72 7.68 -10.79 -9.95
CA THR A 72 8.94 -10.06 -10.13
C THR A 72 10.10 -10.76 -9.41
N ILE A 73 9.89 -11.20 -8.17
CA ILE A 73 10.91 -11.93 -7.40
C ILE A 73 11.28 -13.25 -8.09
N VAL A 74 10.27 -14.02 -8.53
CA VAL A 74 10.50 -15.28 -9.23
C VAL A 74 11.28 -15.05 -10.52
N ASN A 75 10.91 -14.05 -11.31
CA ASN A 75 11.62 -13.71 -12.54
C ASN A 75 13.09 -13.35 -12.26
N ASN A 76 13.36 -12.56 -11.21
CA ASN A 76 14.73 -12.22 -10.86
C ASN A 76 15.56 -13.45 -10.46
N ILE A 77 14.97 -14.38 -9.69
CA ILE A 77 15.64 -15.63 -9.31
C ILE A 77 15.92 -16.50 -10.54
N VAL A 78 14.94 -16.64 -11.44
CA VAL A 78 15.08 -17.43 -12.67
C VAL A 78 16.14 -16.83 -13.57
N THR A 79 16.13 -15.52 -13.81
CA THR A 79 17.16 -14.82 -14.60
C THR A 79 18.55 -15.05 -14.03
N TYR A 80 18.71 -14.89 -12.71
CA TYR A 80 19.98 -15.13 -12.04
C TYR A 80 20.48 -16.58 -12.20
N ALA A 81 19.58 -17.56 -12.09
CA ALA A 81 19.93 -18.97 -12.27
C ALA A 81 20.32 -19.28 -13.74
N ILE A 82 19.64 -18.66 -14.70
CA ILE A 82 19.95 -18.77 -16.13
C ILE A 82 21.34 -18.19 -16.40
N GLU A 83 21.61 -16.96 -15.98
CA GLU A 83 22.89 -16.27 -16.20
C GLU A 83 24.08 -17.10 -15.67
N ARG A 84 23.93 -17.71 -14.49
CA ARG A 84 24.95 -18.60 -13.92
C ARG A 84 25.07 -19.99 -14.53
N SER A 85 24.09 -20.43 -15.31
CA SER A 85 24.16 -21.72 -16.00
C SER A 85 24.97 -21.64 -17.30
N TYR A 86 25.31 -20.43 -17.76
CA TYR A 86 26.10 -20.16 -18.96
C TYR A 86 27.52 -19.62 -18.66
N GLU A 87 27.88 -19.49 -17.38
CA GLU A 87 29.27 -19.27 -16.90
C GLU A 87 29.98 -20.61 -16.66
#